data_AF-A0A940Q513-F1
#
_entry.id   AF-A0A940Q513-F1
#
_cell.length_a   1.000
_cell.length_b   1.000
_cell.length_c   1.000
_cell.angle_alpha   90.00
_cell.angle_beta   90.00
_cell.angle_gamma   90.00
#
_symmetry.space_group_name_H-M   'P 1'
#
loop_
_entity.id
_entity.type
_entity.pdbx_description
1 polymer ?
#
loop_
_entity_poly.entity_id
_entity_poly.type
_entity_poly.pdbx_seq_one_letter_code
_entity_poly.pdbx_strand_id
1 'polypeptide(L)' 'MDISRVKYNLGKDVQLKLPRHYVDGKFLLSGCIIRKKPTGEFFYQAELIDKKSGSTIIASLGDIFENDSSPTVGK' A
#
# COMPACT_ATOMS: atom_id res chain seq x y z
N MET A 1 -0.83 1.32 7.04
CA MET A 1 -0.21 -0.01 7.16
C MET A 1 1.13 0.12 7.88
N ASP A 2 1.46 -0.83 8.75
CA ASP A 2 2.77 -0.92 9.42
C ASP A 2 3.76 -1.76 8.60
N ILE A 3 5.06 -1.48 8.68
CA ILE A 3 6.11 -2.25 8.01
C ILE A 3 6.06 -3.75 8.30
N SER A 4 5.70 -4.13 9.52
CA SER A 4 5.53 -5.54 9.94
C SER A 4 4.45 -6.29 9.16
N ARG A 5 3.47 -5.57 8.60
CA ARG A 5 2.36 -6.13 7.81
C ARG A 5 2.65 -6.16 6.31
N VAL A 6 3.67 -5.45 5.84
CA VAL A 6 4.00 -5.36 4.40
C VAL A 6 4.29 -6.74 3.84
N LYS A 7 5.16 -7.53 4.49
CA LYS A 7 5.53 -8.87 3.99
C LYS A 7 4.31 -9.79 3.81
N TYR A 8 3.33 -9.70 4.71
CA TYR A 8 2.10 -10.48 4.62
C TYR A 8 1.20 -10.03 3.46
N ASN A 9 1.26 -8.74 3.09
CA ASN A 9 0.41 -8.13 2.08
C ASN A 9 1.08 -8.01 0.70
N LEU A 10 2.38 -8.29 0.57
CA LEU A 10 3.06 -8.30 -0.73
C LEU A 10 2.36 -9.27 -1.68
N GLY A 11 2.10 -8.81 -2.90
CA GLY A 11 1.35 -9.54 -3.93
C GLY A 11 -0.17 -9.57 -3.72
N LYS A 12 -0.71 -8.87 -2.71
CA LYS A 12 -2.16 -8.75 -2.46
C LYS A 12 -2.69 -7.37 -2.79
N ASP A 13 -4.00 -7.31 -2.98
CA ASP A 13 -4.70 -6.04 -3.15
C ASP A 13 -4.87 -5.34 -1.80
N VAL A 14 -4.51 -4.06 -1.78
CA VAL A 14 -4.62 -3.16 -0.63
C VAL A 14 -5.43 -1.92 -1.03
N GLN A 15 -6.05 -1.26 -0.06
CA GLN A 15 -6.74 0.00 -0.29
C GLN A 15 -5.75 1.16 -0.13
N LEU A 16 -5.68 2.05 -1.10
CA LEU A 16 -4.96 3.32 -1.01
C LEU A 16 -5.97 4.45 -0.88
N LYS A 17 -5.74 5.37 0.07
CA LYS A 17 -6.52 6.61 0.21
C LYS A 17 -5.60 7.82 0.26
N LEU A 18 -5.63 8.63 -0.79
CA LEU A 18 -4.93 9.91 -0.89
C LEU A 18 -5.94 11.02 -1.20
N PRO A 19 -6.62 11.59 -0.17
CA PRO A 19 -7.67 12.58 -0.36
C PRO A 19 -7.20 13.82 -1.15
N ARG A 20 -5.96 14.27 -0.93
CA ARG A 20 -5.37 15.43 -1.63
C ARG A 20 -5.18 15.22 -3.13
N HIS A 21 -5.12 13.98 -3.58
CA HIS A 21 -4.94 13.61 -4.98
C HIS A 21 -6.20 13.01 -5.60
N TYR A 22 -7.33 13.01 -4.87
CA TYR A 22 -8.57 12.37 -5.29
C TYR A 22 -8.39 10.88 -5.69
N VAL A 23 -7.46 10.19 -5.03
CA VAL A 23 -7.22 8.76 -5.23
C VAL A 23 -7.82 7.98 -4.06
N ASP A 24 -8.81 7.16 -4.35
CA ASP A 24 -9.35 6.15 -3.43
C ASP A 24 -9.63 4.88 -4.23
N GLY A 25 -8.90 3.80 -3.96
CA GLY A 25 -9.01 2.60 -4.78
C GLY A 25 -8.19 1.42 -4.30
N LYS A 26 -8.38 0.29 -4.99
CA LYS A 26 -7.64 -0.95 -4.76
C LYS A 26 -6.46 -1.05 -5.71
N PHE A 27 -5.30 -1.35 -5.15
CA PHE A 27 -4.04 -1.47 -5.88
C PHE A 27 -3.28 -2.71 -5.41
N LEU A 28 -2.48 -3.29 -6.29
CA LEU A 28 -1.59 -4.39 -5.93
C LEU A 28 -0.40 -3.84 -5.15
N LEU A 29 -0.14 -4.36 -3.95
CA LEU A 29 1.11 -4.08 -3.23
C LEU A 29 2.26 -4.87 -3.85
N SER A 30 3.05 -4.24 -4.72
CA SER A 30 4.15 -4.88 -5.45
C SER A 30 5.48 -4.81 -4.71
N GLY A 31 5.69 -3.77 -3.89
CA GLY A 31 6.97 -3.58 -3.22
C GLY A 31 6.91 -2.63 -2.03
N CYS A 32 8.04 -2.55 -1.32
CA CYS A 32 8.28 -1.59 -0.26
C CYS A 32 9.70 -1.04 -0.38
N ILE A 33 9.81 0.27 -0.30
CA ILE A 33 11.04 1.03 -0.53
C ILE A 33 11.48 1.61 0.80
N ILE A 34 12.70 1.28 1.23
CA ILE A 34 13.38 1.98 2.31
C ILE A 34 14.03 3.26 1.79
N ARG A 35 13.82 4.37 2.50
CA ARG A 35 14.41 5.68 2.20
C ARG A 35 15.04 6.28 3.44
N LYS A 36 16.01 7.16 3.23
CA LYS A 36 16.72 7.87 4.30
C LYS A 36 16.52 9.38 4.14
N LYS A 37 16.04 10.06 5.18
CA LYS A 37 15.93 11.52 5.22
C LYS A 37 17.33 12.14 5.35
N PRO A 38 17.52 13.42 4.99
CA PRO A 38 18.77 14.15 5.25
C PRO A 38 19.17 14.17 6.73
N THR A 39 18.18 14.10 7.64
CA THR A 39 18.39 13.98 9.09
C THR A 39 18.99 12.64 9.52
N GLY A 40 19.08 11.66 8.62
CA GLY A 40 19.58 10.32 8.89
C GLY A 40 18.49 9.30 9.22
N GLU A 41 17.26 9.73 9.50
CA GLU A 41 16.12 8.87 9.83
C GLU A 41 15.65 8.07 8.61
N PHE A 42 15.39 6.77 8.80
CA PHE A 42 14.80 5.91 7.78
C PHE A 42 13.28 5.97 7.80
N PHE A 43 12.66 5.91 6.63
CA PHE A 43 11.22 5.75 6.45
C PHE A 43 10.92 4.82 5.29
N TYR A 44 9.68 4.33 5.25
CA TYR A 44 9.25 3.33 4.26
C TYR A 44 8.10 3.87 3.42
N GLN A 45 8.12 3.49 2.14
CA GLN A 45 7.04 3.73 1.20
C GLN A 45 6.61 2.42 0.57
N ALA A 46 5.38 2.35 0.10
CA ALA A 46 4.93 1.25 -0.74
C ALA A 46 5.06 1.61 -2.22
N GLU A 47 5.33 0.58 -3.01
CA GLU A 47 5.09 0.56 -4.44
C GLU A 47 3.76 -0.15 -4.69
N LEU A 48 2.88 0.52 -5.41
CA LEU A 48 1.55 0.05 -5.74
C LEU A 48 1.37 0.02 -7.25
N ILE A 49 0.77 -1.04 -7.78
CA ILE A 49 0.42 -1.13 -9.20
C ILE A 49 -1.10 -0.98 -9.34
N ASP A 50 -1.50 -0.02 -10.18
CA ASP A 50 -2.88 0.05 -10.69
C ASP A 50 -3.05 -1.00 -11.78
N LYS A 51 -3.82 -2.06 -11.48
CA LYS A 51 -4.08 -3.15 -12.43
C LYS A 51 -4.85 -2.70 -13.67
N LYS A 52 -5.56 -1.56 -13.63
CA LYS A 52 -6.33 -1.07 -14.77
C LYS A 52 -5.43 -0.37 -15.80
N SER A 53 -4.57 0.53 -15.34
CA SER A 53 -3.71 1.34 -16.21
C SER A 53 -2.29 0.79 -16.36
N GLY A 54 -1.87 -0.13 -15.50
CA GLY A 54 -0.47 -0.56 -15.38
C GLY A 54 0.44 0.48 -14.72
N SER A 55 -0.12 1.60 -14.25
CA SER A 55 0.66 2.68 -13.63
C SER A 55 1.19 2.26 -12.26
N THR A 56 2.35 2.82 -11.89
CA THR A 56 2.94 2.64 -10.56
C THR A 56 2.71 3.89 -9.71
N ILE A 57 2.32 3.68 -8.46
CA ILE A 57 2.12 4.72 -7.44
C ILE A 57 3.09 4.45 -6.30
N ILE A 58 3.81 5.49 -5.88
CA ILE A 58 4.64 5.46 -4.66
C ILE A 58 3.91 6.25 -3.58
N ALA A 59 3.54 5.58 -2.48
CA ALA A 59 2.75 6.17 -1.41
C ALA A 59 3.38 5.89 -0.03
N SER A 60 3.00 6.71 0.96
CA SER A 60 3.33 6.41 2.36
C SER A 60 2.65 5.12 2.79
N LEU A 61 3.33 4.31 3.61
CA LEU A 61 2.68 3.15 4.22
C LEU A 61 1.46 3.55 5.06
N GLY A 62 1.47 4.75 5.65
CA GLY A 62 0.36 5.27 6.46
C GLY A 62 -0.96 5.44 5.68
N ASP A 63 -0.89 5.62 4.36
CA ASP A 63 -2.06 5.86 3.50
C ASP A 63 -2.67 4.56 2.93
N ILE A 64 -2.13 3.42 3.34
CA ILE A 64 -2.48 2.08 2.83
C ILE A 64 -3.16 1.27 3.92
N PHE A 65 -4.27 0.64 3.55
CA PHE A 65 -5.10 -0.16 4.44
C PHE A 65 -5.23 -1.57 3.88
N GLU A 66 -5.23 -2.55 4.79
CA GLU A 66 -5.53 -3.93 4.41
C GLU A 66 -6.94 -3.98 3.82
N ASN A 67 -7.10 -4.68 2.71
CA ASN A 67 -8.43 -4.90 2.16
C ASN A 67 -9.10 -5.95 3.07
N ASP A 68 -10.05 -5.51 3.90
CA ASP A 68 -10.88 -6.38 4.74
C ASP A 68 -11.76 -7.26 3.86
N SER A 69 -11.15 -8.28 3.25
CA SER A 69 -11.84 -9.40 2.63
C SER A 69 -11.73 -10.57 3.58
N SER A 70 -12.42 -10.47 4.72
CA SER A 70 -12.74 -11.66 5.50
C SER A 70 -13.46 -12.64 4.57
N PRO A 71 -13.08 -13.93 4.49
CA PRO A 71 -13.94 -14.90 3.85
C PRO A 71 -15.24 -14.92 4.66
N THR A 72 -16.35 -14.52 4.05
CA THR A 72 -17.68 -14.73 4.62
C THR A 72 -17.87 -16.23 4.70
N VAL A 73 -17.59 -16.82 5.86
CA VAL A 73 -17.99 -18.20 6.15
C VAL A 73 -19.50 -18.17 6.23
N GLY A 74 -20.15 -18.63 5.15
CA GLY A 74 -21.59 -18.79 5.10
C GLY A 74 -22.06 -19.59 6.31
N LYS A 75 -23.02 -19.03 7.05
CA LYS A 75 -23.89 -19.78 7.94
C LYS A 75 -25.24 -19.92 7.26
#